data_AF-A0A521MXC5-F1
#
_entry.id   AF-A0A521MXC5-F1
#
_cell.length_a   1.000
_cell.length_b   1.000
_cell.length_c   1.000
_cell.angle_alpha   90.00
_cell.angle_beta   90.00
_cell.angle_gamma   90.00
#
_symmetry.space_group_name_H-M   'P 1'
#
loop_
_entity.id
_entity.type
_entity.pdbx_description
1 polymer ?
#
loop_
_entity_poly.entity_id
_entity_poly.type
_entity_poly.pdbx_seq_one_letter_code
_entity_poly.pdbx_strand_id
1 'polypeptide(L)' 'MSTHNQTKAIRIQTERTNEMEHSTPMFLTSSFCFDNAEEMRAAFADETDDNIYSRFSNPGVQEFTDKMC' A
#
# COMPACT_ATOMS: atom_id res chain seq x y z
N MET A 1 -14.61 6.21 19.91
CA MET A 1 -13.77 7.36 20.34
C MET A 1 -12.82 7.71 19.20
N SER A 2 -12.76 8.97 18.79
CA SER A 2 -11.78 9.41 17.79
C SER A 2 -10.37 9.27 18.37
N THR A 3 -9.45 8.63 17.64
CA THR A 3 -8.05 8.50 18.04
C THR A 3 -7.31 9.83 17.87
N HIS A 4 -6.43 10.17 18.82
CA HIS A 4 -5.59 11.37 18.73
C HIS A 4 -4.67 11.31 17.50
N ASN A 5 -4.36 12.47 16.91
CA ASN A 5 -3.53 12.56 15.70
C ASN A 5 -2.13 11.95 15.91
N GLN A 6 -1.54 12.11 17.10
CA GLN A 6 -0.25 11.48 17.42
C GLN A 6 -0.35 9.95 17.41
N THR A 7 -1.47 9.40 17.87
CA THR A 7 -1.72 7.95 17.80
C THR A 7 -1.86 7.50 16.35
N LYS A 8 -2.61 8.24 15.53
CA LYS A 8 -2.77 7.93 14.10
C LYS A 8 -1.43 7.95 13.36
N ALA A 9 -0.59 8.96 13.57
CA ALA A 9 0.72 9.07 12.93
C ALA A 9 1.65 7.86 13.22
N ILE A 10 1.48 7.22 14.38
CA ILE A 10 2.25 6.02 14.78
C ILE A 10 1.58 4.73 14.33
N ARG A 11 0.24 4.68 14.29
CA ARG A 11 -0.54 3.43 14.15
C ARG A 11 -1.14 3.19 12.77
N ILE A 12 -1.28 4.22 11.94
CA ILE A 12 -1.56 4.04 10.51
C ILE A 12 -0.28 3.47 9.89
N GLN A 13 -0.35 2.28 9.33
CA GLN A 13 0.77 1.58 8.70
C GLN A 13 0.22 0.56 7.71
N THR A 14 1.05 0.05 6.79
CA THR A 14 0.64 -1.10 5.97
C THR A 14 0.21 -2.27 6.84
N GLU A 15 -0.64 -3.14 6.29
CA GLU A 15 -0.99 -4.40 6.95
C GLU A 15 0.28 -5.20 7.26
N ARG A 16 0.34 -5.78 8.46
CA ARG A 16 1.50 -6.53 8.91
C ARG A 16 1.60 -7.82 8.10
N THR A 17 2.78 -8.09 7.59
CA THR A 17 3.04 -9.30 6.82
C THR A 17 3.21 -10.51 7.75
N ASN A 18 3.40 -11.69 7.14
CA ASN A 18 3.65 -12.93 7.89
C ASN A 18 4.98 -12.90 8.67
N GLU A 19 5.87 -11.94 8.41
CA GLU A 19 7.15 -11.78 9.11
C GLU A 19 7.00 -11.12 10.50
N MET A 20 5.78 -10.73 10.87
CA MET A 20 5.45 -10.21 12.20
C MET A 20 6.24 -8.96 12.61
N GLU A 21 6.55 -8.11 11.65
CA GLU A 21 7.38 -6.93 11.83
C GLU A 21 6.70 -5.80 12.64
N HIS A 22 7.54 -5.04 13.36
CA HIS A 22 7.10 -3.82 14.05
C HIS A 22 7.02 -2.61 13.12
N SER A 23 7.95 -2.50 12.18
CA SER A 23 8.03 -1.37 11.23
C SER A 23 7.44 -1.79 9.90
N THR A 24 6.83 -0.85 9.18
CA THR A 24 6.34 -1.09 7.83
C THR A 24 7.46 -1.58 6.88
N PRO A 25 7.22 -2.60 6.05
CA PRO A 25 8.16 -3.00 5.00
C PRO A 25 8.42 -1.89 3.98
N MET A 26 9.61 -1.90 3.38
CA MET A 26 9.95 -0.98 2.29
C MET A 26 9.74 -1.65 0.93
N PHE A 27 8.83 -1.11 0.13
CA PHE A 27 8.49 -1.60 -1.22
C PHE A 27 9.39 -0.95 -2.28
N LEU A 28 10.68 -1.29 -2.27
CA LEU A 28 11.70 -0.75 -3.18
C LEU A 28 11.67 -1.43 -4.56
N THR A 29 10.53 -1.32 -5.24
CA THR A 29 10.30 -1.87 -6.58
C THR A 29 9.68 -0.82 -7.49
N SER A 30 9.82 -0.99 -8.80
CA SER A 30 9.11 -0.17 -9.79
C SER A 30 7.74 -0.73 -10.15
N SER A 31 7.57 -2.06 -10.12
CA SER A 31 6.40 -2.77 -10.66
C SER A 31 6.00 -3.96 -9.77
N PHE A 32 4.79 -4.46 -9.99
CA PHE A 32 4.19 -5.57 -9.26
C PHE A 32 3.79 -6.70 -10.22
N CYS A 33 3.71 -7.92 -9.69
CA CYS A 33 3.31 -9.10 -10.45
C CYS A 33 1.81 -9.34 -10.31
N PHE A 34 1.23 -10.03 -11.30
CA PHE A 34 -0.16 -10.47 -11.32
C PHE A 34 -0.18 -11.99 -11.48
N ASP A 35 -1.18 -12.68 -10.92
CA ASP A 35 -1.24 -14.14 -11.01
C ASP A 35 -1.63 -14.60 -12.42
N ASN A 36 -2.40 -13.77 -13.14
CA ASN A 36 -2.80 -14.02 -14.51
C ASN A 36 -3.01 -12.73 -15.33
N ALA A 37 -3.16 -12.89 -16.65
CA ALA A 37 -3.31 -11.77 -17.57
C ALA A 37 -4.65 -11.02 -17.42
N GLU A 38 -5.70 -11.69 -16.92
CA GLU A 38 -7.02 -11.09 -16.74
C GLU A 38 -7.03 -10.12 -15.56
N GLU A 39 -6.37 -10.46 -14.46
CA GLU A 39 -6.17 -9.55 -13.32
C GLU A 39 -5.38 -8.31 -13.71
N MET A 40 -4.29 -8.48 -14.47
CA MET A 40 -3.56 -7.33 -15.00
C MET A 40 -4.48 -6.46 -15.86
N ARG A 41 -5.28 -7.06 -16.77
CA ARG A 41 -6.22 -6.30 -17.60
C ARG A 41 -7.22 -5.51 -16.74
N ALA A 42 -7.80 -6.14 -15.71
CA ALA A 42 -8.75 -5.51 -14.82
C ALA A 42 -8.14 -4.33 -14.06
N ALA A 43 -6.93 -4.47 -13.52
CA ALA A 43 -6.20 -3.39 -12.86
C ALA A 43 -5.96 -2.20 -13.80
N PHE A 44 -5.48 -2.47 -15.02
CA PHE A 44 -5.25 -1.41 -16.02
C PHE A 44 -6.54 -0.74 -16.54
N ALA A 45 -7.70 -1.38 -16.36
CA ALA A 45 -9.01 -0.86 -16.70
C ALA A 45 -9.69 -0.13 -15.52
N ASP A 46 -8.98 0.08 -14.41
CA ASP A 46 -9.50 0.64 -13.14
C ASP A 46 -10.68 -0.17 -12.57
N GLU A 47 -10.74 -1.47 -12.87
CA GLU A 47 -11.76 -2.39 -12.32
C GLU A 47 -11.35 -2.94 -10.94
N THR A 48 -10.06 -2.84 -10.58
CA THR A 48 -9.49 -3.24 -9.28
C THR A 48 -8.51 -2.19 -8.76
N ASP A 49 -8.24 -2.21 -7.45
CA ASP A 49 -7.29 -1.31 -6.76
C ASP A 49 -5.85 -1.87 -6.71
N ASP A 50 -5.50 -2.77 -7.62
CA ASP A 50 -4.20 -3.44 -7.60
C ASP A 50 -3.06 -2.47 -7.93
N ASN A 51 -1.91 -2.65 -7.27
CA ASN A 51 -0.74 -1.86 -7.59
C ASN A 51 -0.17 -2.29 -8.95
N ILE A 52 -0.05 -1.33 -9.89
CA ILE A 52 0.50 -1.61 -11.23
C ILE A 52 1.96 -1.18 -11.31
N TYR A 53 2.22 0.09 -10.98
CA TYR A 53 3.53 0.71 -11.15
C TYR A 53 3.74 1.84 -10.15
N SER A 54 4.92 1.89 -9.54
CA SER A 54 5.25 2.82 -8.45
C SER A 54 5.26 4.30 -8.81
N ARG A 55 5.21 4.64 -10.12
CA ARG A 55 4.97 6.01 -10.57
C ARG A 55 3.58 6.52 -10.16
N PHE A 56 2.61 5.62 -10.04
CA PHE A 56 1.21 5.94 -9.74
C PHE A 56 0.83 5.50 -8.32
N SER A 57 1.21 4.29 -7.92
CA SER A 57 0.90 3.74 -6.59
C SER A 57 2.02 2.85 -6.06
N ASN A 58 2.38 3.06 -4.79
CA ASN A 58 3.32 2.23 -4.05
C ASN A 58 2.89 2.16 -2.58
N PRO A 59 2.83 0.97 -1.95
CA PRO A 59 2.32 0.85 -0.58
C PRO A 59 3.06 1.73 0.45
N GLY A 60 4.37 1.91 0.30
CA GLY A 60 5.16 2.76 1.21
C GLY A 60 4.81 4.25 1.07
N VAL A 61 4.45 4.70 -0.14
CA VAL A 61 4.00 6.08 -0.40
C VAL A 61 2.56 6.29 0.06
N GLN A 62 1.70 5.27 -0.11
CA GLN A 62 0.31 5.31 0.35
C GLN A 62 0.25 5.47 1.88
N GLU A 63 0.98 4.65 2.64
CA GLU A 63 1.04 4.78 4.11
C GLU A 63 1.48 6.18 4.54
N PHE A 64 2.50 6.74 3.89
CA PHE A 64 2.95 8.10 4.21
C PHE A 64 1.85 9.14 3.95
N THR A 65 1.14 9.01 2.82
CA THR A 65 0.04 9.91 2.47
C THR A 65 -1.11 9.80 3.47
N ASP A 66 -1.49 8.58 3.85
CA ASP A 66 -2.56 8.31 4.82
C ASP A 66 -2.24 8.84 6.23
N LYS A 67 -0.96 8.93 6.60
CA LYS A 67 -0.54 9.56 7.86
C LYS A 67 -0.68 11.09 7.84
N MET A 68 -0.58 11.70 6.66
CA MET A 68 -0.55 13.15 6.50
C MET A 68 -1.94 13.77 6.28
N CYS A 69 -2.89 12.99 5.75
CA CYS A 69 -4.26 13.41 5.45
C CYS A 69 -5.26 13.03 6.56
#